data_AF-A0A2D6MAR6-F1
#
_entry.id   AF-A0A2D6MAR6-F1
#
_cell.length_a   1.000
_cell.length_b   1.000
_cell.length_c   1.000
_cell.angle_alpha   90.00
_cell.angle_beta   90.00
_cell.angle_gamma   90.00
#
_symmetry.space_group_name_H-M   'P 1'
#
loop_
_entity.id
_entity.type
_entity.pdbx_description
1 polymer ?
#
loop_
_entity_poly.entity_id
_entity_poly.type
_entity_poly.pdbx_seq_one_letter_code
_entity_poly.pdbx_strand_id
1 'polypeptide(L)' 'MTVGDIVRVKGTPEDSHMSGSVWPECYGQIGIVVQEAHRCYVPAMKIMVLGEVAEFDWDELEVISECR' A
#
# COMPACT_ATOMS: atom_id res chain seq x y z
N MET A 1 10.38 5.21 -2.47
CA MET A 1 8.98 5.52 -2.14
C MET A 1 9.01 6.38 -0.89
N THR A 2 8.49 7.60 -0.97
CA THR A 2 8.53 8.64 0.07
C THR A 2 7.14 9.23 0.27
N VAL A 3 6.96 10.00 1.35
CA VAL A 3 5.72 10.74 1.60
C VAL A 3 5.39 11.64 0.41
N GLY A 4 4.15 11.54 -0.08
CA GLY A 4 3.67 12.25 -1.26
C GLY A 4 3.64 11.41 -2.55
N ASP A 5 4.37 10.29 -2.61
CA ASP A 5 4.33 9.41 -3.78
C ASP A 5 2.94 8.83 -4.00
N ILE A 6 2.53 8.74 -5.27
CA ILE A 6 1.30 8.07 -5.69
C ILE A 6 1.62 6.62 -5.99
N VAL A 7 0.88 5.71 -5.35
CA VAL A 7 1.13 4.28 -5.41
C VAL A 7 -0.14 3.52 -5.75
N ARG A 8 0.01 2.33 -6.32
CA ARG A 8 -1.05 1.34 -6.47
C ARG A 8 -0.82 0.20 -5.50
N VAL A 9 -1.88 -0.25 -4.83
CA VAL A 9 -1.85 -1.49 -4.04
C VAL A 9 -1.91 -2.67 -5.00
N LYS A 10 -0.89 -3.53 -4.95
CA LYS A 10 -0.80 -4.76 -5.72
C LYS A 10 -1.70 -5.84 -5.10
N GLY A 11 -2.01 -6.84 -5.92
CA GLY A 11 -2.80 -7.98 -5.52
C GLY A 11 -4.08 -8.08 -6.32
N THR A 12 -4.72 -9.22 -6.16
CA THR A 12 -5.98 -9.57 -6.79
C THR A 12 -6.90 -10.14 -5.72
N PRO A 13 -8.23 -10.09 -5.91
CA PRO A 13 -9.18 -10.66 -4.93
C PRO A 13 -8.92 -12.14 -4.64
N GLU A 14 -8.33 -12.89 -5.57
CA GLU A 14 -7.91 -14.28 -5.39
C GLU A 14 -6.73 -14.45 -4.42
N ASP A 15 -5.86 -13.43 -4.27
CA ASP A 15 -4.75 -13.44 -3.31
C ASP A 15 -5.22 -13.33 -1.85
N SER A 16 -6.45 -12.84 -1.62
CA SER A 16 -7.00 -12.65 -0.28
C SER A 16 -7.13 -13.97 0.49
N HIS A 17 -7.39 -15.07 -0.21
CA HIS A 17 -7.50 -16.41 0.38
C HIS A 17 -6.14 -17.02 0.80
N MET A 18 -5.04 -16.54 0.22
CA MET A 18 -3.69 -17.08 0.46
C MET A 18 -2.86 -16.19 1.39
N SER A 19 -3.00 -14.87 1.27
CA SER A 19 -2.17 -13.89 1.99
C SER A 19 -2.75 -13.50 3.35
N GLY A 20 -4.00 -13.89 3.66
CA GLY A 20 -4.69 -13.45 4.87
C GLY A 20 -4.96 -11.94 4.89
N SER A 21 -4.90 -11.29 3.73
CA SER A 21 -5.13 -9.85 3.61
C SER A 21 -6.60 -9.54 3.86
N VAL A 22 -6.83 -8.63 4.81
CA VAL A 22 -8.14 -8.35 5.38
C VAL A 22 -8.94 -7.37 4.50
N TRP A 23 -8.34 -6.79 3.46
CA TRP A 23 -8.95 -5.71 2.69
C TRP A 23 -8.82 -5.85 1.17
N PRO A 24 -9.50 -6.83 0.53
CA PRO A 24 -9.39 -7.07 -0.90
C PRO A 24 -9.82 -5.89 -1.78
N GLU A 25 -10.69 -5.02 -1.28
CA GLU A 25 -11.24 -3.87 -2.01
C GLU A 25 -10.18 -2.82 -2.34
N CYS A 26 -9.08 -2.76 -1.59
CA CYS A 26 -7.99 -1.83 -1.86
C CYS A 26 -7.09 -2.29 -3.02
N TYR A 27 -7.18 -3.55 -3.46
CA TYR A 27 -6.37 -4.07 -4.56
C TYR A 27 -6.65 -3.35 -5.87
N GLY A 28 -5.57 -2.95 -6.54
CA GLY A 28 -5.61 -2.15 -7.76
C GLY A 28 -5.95 -0.68 -7.53
N GLN A 29 -6.34 -0.28 -6.32
CA GLN A 29 -6.65 1.12 -6.01
C GLN A 29 -5.39 1.96 -5.93
N ILE A 30 -5.57 3.24 -6.25
CA ILE A 30 -4.52 4.25 -6.17
C ILE A 30 -4.63 4.94 -4.81
N GLY A 31 -3.50 5.07 -4.13
CA GLY A 31 -3.37 5.80 -2.89
C GLY A 31 -2.16 6.72 -2.91
N ILE A 32 -2.00 7.48 -1.82
CA ILE A 32 -0.84 8.35 -1.61
C ILE A 32 -0.12 7.95 -0.32
N VAL A 33 1.20 7.95 -0.36
CA VAL A 33 2.03 7.71 0.82
C VAL A 33 1.89 8.91 1.75
N VAL A 34 1.42 8.67 2.97
CA VAL A 34 1.26 9.72 3.99
C VAL A 34 2.30 9.62 5.11
N GLN A 35 2.90 8.44 5.31
CA GLN A 35 3.93 8.23 6.32
C GLN A 35 4.80 7.01 5.98
N GLU A 36 6.09 7.09 6.29
CA GLU A 36 6.96 5.91 6.35
C GLU A 36 6.67 5.08 7.60
N ALA A 37 6.70 3.75 7.48
CA ALA A 37 6.44 2.81 8.57
C ALA A 37 7.47 1.66 8.58
N HIS A 38 7.51 0.92 9.68
CA HIS A 38 8.35 -0.27 9.81
C HIS A 38 7.63 -1.34 10.61
N ARG A 39 7.52 -2.54 10.05
CA ARG A 39 6.95 -3.71 10.73
C ARG A 39 8.04 -4.71 11.03
N CYS A 40 8.50 -4.75 12.29
CA CYS A 40 9.58 -5.63 12.72
C CYS A 40 10.79 -5.61 11.76
N TYR A 41 11.30 -4.41 11.45
CA TYR A 41 12.42 -4.16 10.54
C TYR A 41 12.15 -4.32 9.03
N VAL A 42 10.94 -4.72 8.64
CA VAL A 42 10.51 -4.69 7.24
C VAL A 42 10.04 -3.26 6.90
N PRO A 43 10.57 -2.62 5.84
CA PRO A 43 10.08 -1.34 5.37
C PRO A 43 8.60 -1.44 4.95
N ALA A 44 7.79 -0.54 5.48
CA ALA A 44 6.36 -0.45 5.20
C ALA A 44 5.98 1.02 4.96
N MET A 45 4.77 1.25 4.45
CA MET A 45 4.24 2.58 4.20
C MET A 45 2.81 2.67 4.67
N LYS A 46 2.44 3.80 5.27
CA LYS A 46 1.04 4.15 5.48
C LYS A 46 0.52 4.88 4.27
N ILE A 47 -0.54 4.33 3.69
CA ILE A 47 -1.16 4.80 2.46
C ILE A 47 -2.56 5.29 2.79
N MET A 48 -2.90 6.48 2.32
CA MET A 48 -4.28 6.92 2.27
C MET A 48 -4.92 6.39 0.98
N VAL A 49 -5.87 5.46 1.12
CA VAL A 49 -6.54 4.76 0.01
C VAL A 49 -8.00 4.53 0.39
N LEU A 50 -8.92 4.70 -0.55
CA LEU A 50 -10.38 4.61 -0.33
C LEU A 50 -10.92 5.48 0.85
N GLY A 51 -10.21 6.56 1.20
CA GLY A 51 -10.58 7.46 2.30
C GLY A 51 -10.11 7.01 3.69
N GLU A 52 -9.38 5.91 3.79
CA GLU A 52 -8.80 5.41 5.05
C GLU A 52 -7.28 5.35 4.97
N VAL A 53 -6.62 5.36 6.13
CA VAL A 53 -5.17 5.17 6.23
C VAL A 53 -4.89 3.74 6.66
N ALA A 54 -4.20 2.99 5.81
CA ALA A 54 -3.79 1.61 6.07
C ALA A 54 -2.28 1.44 5.84
N GLU A 55 -1.69 0.43 6.48
CA GLU A 55 -0.27 0.10 6.37
C GLU A 55 -0.09 -1.07 5.40
N PHE A 56 0.85 -0.92 4.48
CA PHE A 56 1.21 -1.92 3.48
C PHE A 56 2.72 -2.12 3.48
N ASP A 57 3.15 -3.35 3.23
CA ASP A 57 4.56 -3.65 3.03
C ASP A 57 5.03 -3.08 1.69
N TRP A 58 6.33 -2.84 1.57
CA TRP A 58 6.88 -2.16 0.39
C TRP A 58 6.67 -2.96 -0.92
N ASP A 59 6.65 -4.29 -0.83
CA ASP A 59 6.43 -5.19 -1.96
C ASP A 59 4.96 -5.27 -2.39
N GLU A 60 4.02 -4.92 -1.51
CA GLU A 60 2.59 -4.80 -1.82
C GLU A 60 2.27 -3.52 -2.62
N LEU A 61 3.24 -2.63 -2.83
CA LEU A 61 3.02 -1.32 -3.46
C LEU A 61 3.80 -1.16 -4.76
N GLU A 62 3.17 -0.53 -5.75
CA GLU A 62 3.77 -0.12 -7.01
C GLU A 62 3.76 1.41 -7.10
N VAL A 63 4.93 2.05 -7.30
CA VAL A 63 4.99 3.51 -7.51
C VAL A 63 4.45 3.84 -8.90
N ILE A 64 3.43 4.69 -8.95
CA ILE A 64 2.89 5.22 -10.22
C ILE A 64 3.49 6.60 -10.51
N SER A 65 3.70 7.42 -9.48
CA SER A 65 4.28 8.75 -9.63
C SER A 65 5.09 9.11 -8.39
N GLU A 66 6.31 9.58 -8.62
CA GLU A 66 7.21 10.07 -7.57
C GLU A 66 6.96 11.55 -7.30
N CYS A 67 6.90 11.91 -6.03
CA CYS A 67 6.89 13.29 -5.61
C CYS A 67 8.35 13.79 -5.54
N ARG A 68 8.69 14.77 -6.38
CA ARG A 68 10.03 15.38 -6.44
C ARG A 68 10.14 16.64 -5.61
#